data_AF-A0A523V8D5-F1
#
_entry.id   AF-A0A523V8D5-F1
#
_cell.length_a   1.000
_cell.length_b   1.000
_cell.length_c   1.000
_cell.angle_alpha   90.00
_cell.angle_beta   90.00
_cell.angle_gamma   90.00
#
_symmetry.space_group_name_H-M   'P 1'
#
loop_
_entity.id
_entity.type
_entity.pdbx_description
1 polymer ?
#
loop_
_entity_poly.entity_id
_entity_poly.type
_entity_poly.pdbx_seq_one_letter_code
_entity_poly.pdbx_strand_id
1 'polypeptide(L)' 'MRSWRVMGLAAVSVLLLAAGLAALIAPTSYEGAVLLQVDEEHVIRLLDAVGVVLIIMGSAAAWGAGIAWQRRVYAP' A
#
# COMPACT_ATOMS: atom_id res chain seq x y z
N MET A 1 8.62 20.61 -17.54
CA MET A 1 7.48 19.77 -18.01
C MET A 1 6.75 19.20 -16.80
N ARG A 2 5.47 19.54 -16.59
CA ARG A 2 4.71 19.11 -15.41
C ARG A 2 4.16 17.69 -15.63
N SER A 3 4.84 16.67 -15.11
CA SER A 3 4.42 15.27 -15.23
C SER A 3 3.33 14.94 -14.21
N TRP A 4 2.13 15.50 -14.41
CA TRP A 4 0.94 15.28 -13.57
C TRP A 4 0.66 13.79 -13.30
N ARG A 5 0.93 12.91 -14.28
CA ARG A 5 0.77 11.45 -14.14
C ARG A 5 1.71 10.85 -13.09
N VAL A 6 2.98 11.28 -13.04
CA VAL A 6 3.96 10.80 -12.05
C VAL A 6 3.58 11.30 -10.66
N MET A 7 3.18 12.57 -10.56
CA MET A 7 2.75 13.18 -9.30
C MET A 7 1.47 12.52 -8.76
N GLY A 8 0.51 12.20 -9.65
CA GLY A 8 -0.70 11.46 -9.28
C GLY A 8 -0.39 10.04 -8.80
N LEU A 9 0.47 9.29 -9.51
CA LEU A 9 0.88 7.95 -9.09
C LEU A 9 1.61 7.96 -7.74
N ALA A 10 2.49 8.93 -7.53
CA ALA A 10 3.20 9.10 -6.26
C ALA A 10 2.23 9.43 -5.11
N ALA A 11 1.27 10.33 -5.33
CA ALA A 11 0.26 10.67 -4.32
C ALA A 11 -0.62 9.46 -3.98
N VAL A 12 -1.10 8.71 -4.98
CA VAL A 12 -1.89 7.49 -4.77
C VAL A 12 -1.08 6.44 -4.01
N SER A 13 0.20 6.27 -4.35
CA SER A 13 1.09 5.36 -3.63
C SER A 13 1.18 5.71 -2.14
N VAL A 14 1.41 6.98 -1.81
CA VAL A 14 1.49 7.43 -0.41
C VAL A 14 0.18 7.18 0.33
N LEU A 15 -0.96 7.49 -0.29
CA LEU A 15 -2.27 7.26 0.32
C LEU A 15 -2.55 5.77 0.57
N LEU A 16 -2.21 4.91 -0.38
CA LEU A 16 -2.35 3.46 -0.24
C LEU A 16 -1.45 2.90 0.86
N LEU A 17 -0.20 3.35 0.93
CA LEU A 17 0.74 2.92 1.99
C LEU A 17 0.27 3.39 3.36
N ALA A 18 -0.14 4.65 3.48
CA ALA A 18 -0.65 5.20 4.73
C ALA A 18 -1.92 4.47 5.20
N ALA A 19 -2.86 4.20 4.28
CA ALA A 19 -4.06 3.43 4.59
C ALA A 19 -3.74 1.98 4.99
N GLY A 20 -2.79 1.33 4.30
CA GLY A 20 -2.36 -0.02 4.61
C GLY A 20 -1.69 -0.14 5.98
N LEU A 21 -0.81 0.82 6.33
CA LEU A 21 -0.22 0.91 7.66
C LEU A 21 -1.25 1.20 8.74
N ALA A 22 -2.20 2.10 8.47
CA ALA A 22 -3.29 2.40 9.39
C ALA A 22 -4.17 1.17 9.65
N ALA A 23 -4.40 0.33 8.63
CA ALA A 23 -5.11 -0.93 8.78
C ALA A 23 -4.33 -1.94 9.62
N LEU A 24 -3.01 -2.06 9.42
CA LEU A 24 -2.15 -3.00 10.15
C LEU A 24 -1.88 -2.62 11.62
N ILE A 25 -1.99 -1.33 11.97
CA ILE A 25 -1.84 -0.85 13.35
C ILE A 25 -3.19 -0.67 14.06
N ALA A 26 -4.29 -1.00 13.40
CA ALA A 26 -5.61 -0.79 13.96
C ALA A 26 -5.80 -1.65 15.24
N PRO A 27 -6.50 -1.12 16.26
CA PRO A 27 -6.77 -1.89 17.47
C PRO A 27 -7.63 -3.12 17.18
N THR A 28 -7.47 -4.17 17.99
CA THR A 28 -8.20 -5.44 17.88
C THR A 28 -9.73 -5.32 17.89
N SER A 29 -10.27 -4.23 18.43
CA SER A 29 -11.71 -3.94 18.37
C SER A 29 -12.23 -3.70 16.94
N TYR A 30 -11.35 -3.35 15.99
CA TYR A 30 -11.70 -2.96 14.63
C TYR A 30 -11.20 -3.93 13.54
N GLU A 31 -10.37 -4.92 13.89
CA GLU A 31 -9.71 -5.80 12.90
C GLU A 31 -10.67 -6.78 12.16
N GLY A 32 -11.92 -6.88 12.61
CA GLY A 32 -12.97 -7.64 11.93
C GLY A 32 -12.89 -9.16 12.13
N ALA A 33 -13.36 -9.92 11.13
CA ALA A 33 -13.38 -11.38 11.20
C ALA A 33 -11.96 -11.96 11.23
N VAL A 34 -11.77 -13.03 11.99
CA VAL A 34 -10.54 -13.83 11.96
C VAL A 34 -10.52 -14.61 10.64
N LEU A 35 -9.42 -14.48 9.89
CA LEU A 35 -9.22 -15.23 8.65
C LEU A 35 -8.37 -16.47 8.88
N LEU A 36 -7.27 -16.32 9.65
CA LEU A 36 -6.34 -17.39 9.92
C LEU A 36 -5.79 -17.25 11.33
N GLN A 37 -5.93 -18.30 12.13
CA GLN A 37 -5.21 -18.44 13.39
C GLN A 37 -3.91 -19.20 13.10
N VAL A 38 -2.78 -18.50 13.24
CA VAL A 38 -1.45 -19.07 12.98
C VAL A 38 -0.98 -19.84 14.21
N ASP A 39 -1.18 -19.27 15.40
CA ASP A 39 -0.92 -19.90 16.68
C ASP A 39 -1.81 -19.27 17.78
N GLU A 40 -1.67 -19.71 19.03
CA GLU A 40 -2.43 -19.20 20.19
C GLU A 40 -2.26 -17.69 20.42
N GLU A 41 -1.12 -17.12 20.04
CA GLU A 41 -0.83 -15.68 20.15
C GLU A 41 -0.94 -14.91 18.83
N HIS A 42 -1.02 -15.58 17.68
CA HIS A 42 -0.94 -14.95 16.37
C HIS A 42 -2.17 -15.24 15.53
N VAL A 43 -2.97 -14.20 15.31
CA VAL A 43 -4.19 -14.27 14.52
C VAL A 43 -4.12 -13.23 13.40
N ILE A 44 -4.25 -13.68 12.17
CA ILE A 44 -4.43 -12.83 11.00
C ILE A 44 -5.91 -12.58 10.81
N ARG A 45 -6.28 -11.30 10.79
CA ARG A 45 -7.66 -10.87 10.63
C ARG A 45 -7.86 -10.20 9.29
N LEU A 46 -9.13 -9.96 8.96
CA LEU A 46 -9.51 -9.38 7.67
C LEU A 46 -8.81 -8.05 7.41
N LEU A 47 -8.73 -7.20 8.44
CA LEU A 47 -8.11 -5.90 8.30
C LEU A 47 -6.60 -5.99 8.02
N ASP A 48 -5.91 -7.00 8.55
CA ASP A 48 -4.49 -7.25 8.26
C ASP A 48 -4.29 -7.62 6.79
N ALA A 49 -5.13 -8.51 6.27
CA ALA A 49 -5.09 -8.90 4.86
C ALA A 49 -5.34 -7.70 3.94
N VAL A 50 -6.32 -6.85 4.29
CA VAL A 50 -6.58 -5.59 3.58
C VAL A 50 -5.37 -4.66 3.65
N GLY A 51 -4.77 -4.50 4.83
CA GLY A 51 -3.60 -3.66 5.04
C GLY A 51 -2.40 -4.10 4.19
N VAL A 52 -2.11 -5.41 4.17
CA VAL A 52 -1.05 -5.98 3.31
C VAL A 52 -1.33 -5.71 1.83
N VAL A 53 -2.56 -5.94 1.37
CA VAL A 53 -2.95 -5.69 -0.03
C VAL A 53 -2.75 -4.20 -0.40
N LEU A 54 -3.14 -3.28 0.49
CA LEU A 54 -2.93 -1.85 0.30
C LEU A 54 -1.45 -1.49 0.20
N ILE A 55 -0.59 -2.05 1.07
CA ILE A 55 0.86 -1.83 1.00
C ILE A 55 1.46 -2.36 -0.31
N ILE A 56 1.04 -3.54 -0.77
CA ILE A 56 1.52 -4.11 -2.04
C ILE A 56 1.15 -3.20 -3.21
N MET A 57 -0.12 -2.76 -3.28
CA MET A 57 -0.58 -1.86 -4.34
C MET A 57 0.13 -0.50 -4.27
N GLY A 58 0.30 0.06 -3.08
CA GLY A 58 1.02 1.31 -2.87
C GLY A 58 2.47 1.23 -3.32
N SER A 59 3.15 0.13 -3.00
CA SER A 59 4.55 -0.13 -3.40
C SER A 59 4.68 -0.30 -4.91
N ALA A 60 3.76 -1.05 -5.53
CA ALA A 60 3.71 -1.20 -6.99
C ALA A 60 3.48 0.15 -7.69
N ALA A 61 2.61 1.00 -7.15
CA ALA A 61 2.38 2.35 -7.65
C ALA A 61 3.62 3.24 -7.50
N ALA A 62 4.32 3.20 -6.36
CA ALA A 62 5.59 3.92 -6.17
C ALA A 62 6.63 3.51 -7.23
N TRP A 63 6.80 2.21 -7.44
CA TRP A 63 7.73 1.68 -8.43
C TRP A 63 7.33 2.12 -9.85
N GLY A 64 6.04 2.01 -10.19
CA GLY A 64 5.50 2.50 -11.47
C GLY A 64 5.77 4.00 -11.68
N ALA A 65 5.64 4.82 -10.63
CA ALA A 65 5.98 6.23 -10.67
C ALA A 65 7.47 6.45 -10.97
N GLY A 66 8.34 5.70 -10.30
CA GLY A 66 9.79 5.71 -10.52
C GLY A 66 10.18 5.35 -11.95
N ILE A 67 9.63 4.26 -12.49
CA ILE A 67 9.87 3.85 -13.89
C ILE A 67 9.35 4.92 -14.85
N ALA A 68 8.15 5.46 -14.62
CA ALA A 68 7.57 6.49 -15.48
C ALA A 68 8.36 7.80 -15.46
N TRP A 69 8.94 8.14 -14.31
CA TRP A 69 9.84 9.29 -14.18
C TRP A 69 11.17 9.04 -14.88
N GLN A 70 11.81 7.89 -14.65
CA GLN A 70 13.09 7.53 -15.26
C GLN A 70 12.98 7.53 -16.79
N ARG A 71 11.91 6.97 -17.35
CA ARG A 71 11.66 7.01 -18.80
C ARG A 71 11.52 8.42 -19.35
N ARG A 72 11.09 9.41 -18.57
CA ARG A 72 10.97 10.80 -19.03
C ARG A 72 12.26 11.60 -18.90
N VAL A 73 13.14 11.19 -17.99
CA VAL A 73 14.43 11.87 -17.74
C VAL A 73 15.53 11.30 -18.64
N TYR A 74 15.50 9.99 -18.89
CA TYR A 74 16.58 9.28 -19.60
C TYR A 74 16.20 8.79 -21.00
N ALA A 75 14.94 8.93 -21.45
CA ALA A 75 14.64 8.72 -22.86
C ALA A 75 14.92 10.03 -23.62
N PRO A 76 15.77 10.01 -24.66
CA PRO A 76 16.05 11.17 -25.52
C PRO A 76 14.81 11.64 -26.29
#